data_AF-A0A914AFS4-F1
#
_entry.id   AF-A0A914AFS4-F1
#
_cell.length_a   1.000
_cell.length_b   1.000
_cell.length_c   1.000
_cell.angle_alpha   90.00
_cell.angle_beta   90.00
_cell.angle_gamma   90.00
#
_symmetry.space_group_name_H-M   'P 1'
#
loop_
_entity.id
_entity.type
_entity.pdbx_description
1 polymer ?
#
loop_
_entity_poly.entity_id
_entity_poly.type
_entity_poly.pdbx_seq_one_letter_code
_entity_poly.pdbx_strand_id
1 'polypeptide(L)'
;MYLIYMYLGSIGVTFSSERAMRKRQNVLLNDNLRGSLVPLVFNSDKASGHNGVELRDVPFVTVKNLSSMILDYLDRHDLYGSLNWHDGVIPKDEVWIKVGGDKGGKSFKLSFQIVNTHYPNSLQINVVFACFEPNDSIANLQTVLPPVLEQVSQLTGHKWRDKTLRLFLFGDYELLTCDARYCCLYCTTSKDNMRLPITERATATPRTMQSILQSYKAYEADGSVKARSKDVSHSIIAKPIIDIATDHVSRTN
;
A
#
# COMPACT_ATOMS: atom_id res chain seq x y z
N MET A 1 21.79 -0.59 -1.94
CA MET A 1 22.67 0.04 -2.95
C MET A 1 22.05 1.26 -3.60
N TYR A 2 21.48 1.25 -4.82
CA TYR A 2 21.09 2.47 -5.56
C TYR A 2 20.12 3.48 -4.90
N LEU A 3 19.12 3.08 -4.10
CA LEU A 3 18.17 4.03 -3.49
C LEU A 3 18.71 4.80 -2.28
N ILE A 4 19.39 4.11 -1.37
CA ILE A 4 20.17 4.74 -0.29
C ILE A 4 21.32 5.55 -0.91
N TYR A 5 21.95 5.03 -1.97
CA TYR A 5 23.00 5.72 -2.72
C TYR A 5 22.51 6.98 -3.45
N MET A 6 21.31 6.97 -4.03
CA MET A 6 20.68 8.14 -4.67
C MET A 6 20.23 9.16 -3.63
N TYR A 7 19.65 8.72 -2.51
CA TYR A 7 19.33 9.61 -1.40
C TYR A 7 20.61 10.26 -0.85
N LEU A 8 21.63 9.46 -0.53
CA LEU A 8 22.91 9.94 0.00
C LEU A 8 23.70 10.79 -1.01
N GLY A 9 23.68 10.42 -2.28
CA GLY A 9 24.25 11.19 -3.38
C GLY A 9 23.51 12.51 -3.61
N SER A 10 22.17 12.52 -3.48
CA SER A 10 21.35 13.74 -3.58
C SER A 10 21.59 14.72 -2.43
N ILE A 11 22.16 14.27 -1.31
CA ILE A 11 22.60 15.10 -0.19
C ILE A 11 24.14 15.25 -0.12
N GLY A 12 24.87 14.88 -1.18
CA GLY A 12 26.29 15.18 -1.35
C GLY A 12 27.30 14.19 -0.74
N VAL A 13 26.91 12.97 -0.41
CA VAL A 13 27.80 11.98 0.22
C VAL A 13 28.50 11.09 -0.83
N THR A 14 29.82 11.18 -0.90
CA THR A 14 30.69 10.29 -1.72
C THR A 14 31.38 9.20 -0.87
N PHE A 15 31.75 8.08 -1.50
CA PHE A 15 32.35 6.92 -0.84
C PHE A 15 33.63 6.48 -1.55
N SER A 16 34.65 6.14 -0.76
CA SER A 16 35.98 5.75 -1.24
C SER A 16 36.19 4.24 -1.41
N SER A 17 35.31 3.39 -0.86
CA SER A 17 35.35 1.92 -1.01
C SER A 17 34.02 1.25 -0.60
N GLU A 18 33.78 0.01 -1.07
CA GLU A 18 32.61 -0.81 -0.68
C GLU A 18 32.56 -1.07 0.83
N ARG A 19 33.72 -1.27 1.47
CA ARG A 19 33.82 -1.48 2.92
C ARG A 19 33.45 -0.23 3.72
N ALA A 20 33.88 0.95 3.28
CA ALA A 20 33.47 2.23 3.87
C ALA A 20 31.98 2.51 3.64
N MET A 21 31.45 2.10 2.49
CA MET A 21 30.04 2.17 2.15
C MET A 21 29.18 1.29 3.08
N ARG A 22 29.53 0.01 3.27
CA ARG A 22 28.81 -0.90 4.20
C ARG A 22 28.84 -0.38 5.64
N LYS A 23 29.97 0.19 6.08
CA LYS A 23 30.10 0.78 7.43
C LYS A 23 29.18 1.99 7.61
N ARG A 24 29.12 2.92 6.65
CA ARG A 24 28.18 4.06 6.68
C ARG A 24 26.72 3.62 6.51
N GLN A 25 26.45 2.61 5.69
CA GLN A 25 25.13 2.03 5.53
C GLN A 25 24.61 1.46 6.86
N ASN A 26 25.44 0.75 7.63
CA ASN A 26 25.05 0.28 8.96
C ASN A 26 24.77 1.44 9.93
N VAL A 27 25.55 2.53 9.84
CA VAL A 27 25.29 3.75 10.64
C VAL A 27 23.98 4.43 10.22
N LEU A 28 23.66 4.46 8.92
CA LEU A 28 22.47 5.13 8.37
C LEU A 28 21.18 4.32 8.49
N LEU A 29 21.27 3.01 8.32
CA LEU A 29 20.15 2.10 8.59
C LEU A 29 19.83 2.06 10.09
N ASN A 30 20.84 2.29 10.93
CA ASN A 30 20.73 2.29 12.39
C ASN A 30 20.01 1.00 12.91
N ASP A 31 19.60 0.99 14.17
CA ASP A 31 18.85 -0.14 14.73
C ASP A 31 17.41 -0.25 14.21
N ASN A 32 16.90 0.72 13.44
CA ASN A 32 15.48 0.80 13.08
C ASN A 32 15.15 0.41 11.63
N LEU A 33 16.13 0.35 10.72
CA LEU A 33 15.92 -0.02 9.31
C LEU A 33 16.59 -1.36 8.95
N ARG A 34 15.97 -2.09 8.03
CA ARG A 34 16.48 -3.29 7.38
C ARG A 34 16.66 -3.01 5.89
N GLY A 35 17.83 -3.35 5.37
CA GLY A 35 18.10 -3.33 3.94
C GLY A 35 18.39 -4.74 3.43
N SER A 36 17.83 -5.10 2.28
CA SER A 36 18.16 -6.33 1.55
C SER A 36 18.32 -6.06 0.06
N LEU A 37 18.99 -6.96 -0.64
CA LEU A 37 18.93 -7.03 -2.09
C LEU A 37 17.81 -8.00 -2.46
N VAL A 38 16.96 -7.60 -3.40
CA VAL A 38 15.84 -8.40 -3.90
C VAL A 38 15.86 -8.38 -5.43
N PRO A 39 15.61 -9.53 -6.09
CA PRO A 39 15.56 -9.59 -7.54
C PRO A 39 14.24 -8.99 -8.03
N LEU A 40 14.29 -7.84 -8.71
CA LEU A 40 13.11 -7.17 -9.24
C LEU A 40 13.16 -7.01 -10.75
N VAL A 41 11.98 -6.94 -11.34
CA VAL A 41 11.71 -6.85 -12.77
C VAL A 41 11.81 -5.41 -13.24
N PHE A 42 12.60 -5.19 -14.29
CA PHE A 42 12.74 -3.94 -15.02
C PHE A 42 12.27 -4.12 -16.46
N ASN A 43 11.51 -3.16 -16.96
CA ASN A 43 11.24 -3.05 -18.40
C ASN A 43 12.37 -2.24 -19.03
N SER A 44 12.99 -2.79 -20.06
CA SER A 44 14.10 -2.19 -20.79
C SER A 44 14.03 -2.56 -22.26
N ASP A 45 13.94 -1.55 -23.11
CA ASP A 45 13.98 -1.68 -24.57
C ASP A 45 15.31 -2.27 -25.08
N LYS A 46 16.31 -2.43 -24.20
CA LYS A 46 17.65 -2.96 -24.49
C LYS A 46 17.92 -4.32 -23.85
N ALA A 47 16.94 -4.94 -23.18
CA ALA A 47 17.14 -6.23 -22.54
C ALA A 47 17.28 -7.35 -23.58
N SER A 48 18.28 -8.21 -23.41
CA SER A 48 18.60 -9.34 -24.30
C SER A 48 17.65 -10.54 -24.18
N GLY A 49 16.56 -10.41 -23.41
CA GLY A 49 15.52 -11.43 -23.22
C GLY A 49 14.30 -11.25 -24.13
N HIS A 50 13.46 -12.27 -24.24
CA HIS A 50 12.16 -12.14 -24.92
C HIS A 50 11.28 -11.14 -24.16
N ASN A 51 10.69 -10.16 -24.87
CA ASN A 51 9.79 -9.11 -24.37
C ASN A 51 10.41 -7.92 -23.61
N GLY A 52 11.72 -7.67 -23.69
CA GLY A 52 12.29 -6.42 -23.14
C GLY A 52 12.24 -6.32 -21.61
N VAL A 53 12.35 -7.45 -20.92
CA VAL A 53 12.30 -7.55 -19.46
C VAL A 53 13.63 -8.08 -18.93
N GLU A 54 14.12 -7.50 -17.84
CA GLU A 54 15.33 -7.96 -17.15
C GLU A 54 15.11 -8.04 -15.62
N LEU A 55 15.72 -9.03 -14.98
CA LEU A 55 15.79 -9.14 -13.53
C LEU A 55 17.08 -8.50 -13.02
N ARG A 56 16.98 -7.67 -11.99
CA ARG A 56 18.13 -7.04 -11.34
C ARG A 56 17.99 -7.12 -9.84
N ASP A 57 19.07 -7.48 -9.16
CA ASP A 57 19.16 -7.36 -7.71
C ASP A 57 19.23 -5.88 -7.33
N VAL A 58 18.20 -5.41 -6.65
CA VAL A 58 18.07 -4.01 -6.26
C VAL A 58 17.79 -3.87 -4.77
N PRO A 59 18.11 -2.70 -4.21
CA PRO A 59 17.94 -2.48 -2.78
C PRO A 59 16.47 -2.33 -2.46
N PHE A 60 16.04 -3.08 -1.46
CA PHE A 60 14.80 -2.86 -0.75
C PHE A 60 15.13 -2.45 0.68
N VAL A 61 14.53 -1.34 1.11
CA VAL A 61 14.70 -0.79 2.46
C VAL A 61 13.36 -0.79 3.13
N THR A 62 13.32 -1.23 4.38
CA THR A 62 12.11 -1.24 5.20
C THR A 62 12.45 -0.98 6.66
N VAL A 63 11.47 -0.57 7.46
CA VAL A 63 11.61 -0.51 8.92
C VAL A 63 11.61 -1.91 9.52
N LYS A 64 12.36 -2.10 10.62
CA LYS A 64 12.41 -3.37 11.35
C LYS A 64 11.12 -3.63 12.13
N ASN A 65 10.51 -2.58 12.67
CA ASN A 65 9.28 -2.65 13.47
C ASN A 65 8.39 -1.44 13.17
N LEU A 66 7.42 -1.64 12.27
CA LEU A 66 6.45 -0.63 11.89
C LEU A 66 5.54 -0.22 13.05
N SER A 67 5.18 -1.15 13.94
CA SER A 67 4.36 -0.85 15.12
C SER A 67 5.06 0.13 16.04
N SER A 68 6.29 -0.15 16.45
CA SER A 68 7.06 0.77 17.29
C SER A 68 7.23 2.15 16.64
N MET A 69 7.43 2.20 15.32
CA MET A 69 7.51 3.48 14.60
C MET A 69 6.19 4.25 14.68
N ILE A 70 5.05 3.61 14.40
CA ILE A 70 3.73 4.26 14.46
C ILE A 70 3.41 4.75 15.86
N LEU A 71 3.66 3.94 16.89
CA LEU A 71 3.40 4.30 18.28
C LEU A 71 4.26 5.51 18.71
N ASP A 72 5.54 5.56 18.31
CA ASP A 72 6.41 6.71 18.55
C ASP A 72 5.90 8.00 17.86
N TYR A 73 5.41 7.89 16.62
CA TYR A 73 4.78 9.04 15.95
C TYR A 73 3.51 9.49 16.67
N LEU A 74 2.69 8.57 17.18
CA LEU A 74 1.50 8.90 17.96
C LEU A 74 1.84 9.60 19.27
N ASP A 75 2.83 9.11 20.01
CA ASP A 75 3.29 9.75 21.25
C ASP A 75 3.85 11.15 20.99
N ARG A 76 4.56 11.37 19.87
CA ARG A 76 4.98 12.72 19.47
C ARG A 76 3.80 13.62 19.13
N HIS A 77 2.82 13.14 18.36
CA HIS A 77 1.64 13.93 18.02
C HIS A 77 0.83 14.32 19.25
N ASP A 78 0.70 13.42 20.23
CA ASP A 78 0.06 13.65 21.53
C ASP A 78 0.83 14.69 22.36
N LEU A 79 2.15 14.52 22.48
CA LEU A 79 3.02 15.46 23.19
C LEU A 79 2.90 16.90 22.65
N TYR A 80 2.78 17.05 21.32
CA TYR A 80 2.63 18.35 20.67
C TYR A 80 1.17 18.84 20.59
N GLY A 81 0.20 18.10 21.13
CA GLY A 81 -1.21 18.47 21.09
C GLY A 81 -1.78 18.58 19.67
N SER A 82 -1.22 17.83 18.72
CA SER A 82 -1.56 17.91 17.29
C SER A 82 -2.59 16.86 16.85
N LEU A 83 -3.06 16.04 17.80
CA LEU A 83 -4.09 15.04 17.55
C LEU A 83 -5.49 15.66 17.50
N ASN A 84 -6.30 15.22 16.54
CA ASN A 84 -7.64 15.74 16.32
C ASN A 84 -8.59 14.58 15.93
N TRP A 85 -9.80 14.57 16.49
CA TRP A 85 -10.84 13.54 16.23
C TRP A 85 -11.93 14.01 15.27
N HIS A 86 -11.68 15.11 14.55
CA HIS A 86 -12.51 15.68 13.49
C HIS A 86 -13.97 15.85 13.92
N ASP A 87 -14.17 16.52 15.06
CA ASP A 87 -15.50 16.80 15.63
C ASP A 87 -16.38 15.56 15.85
N GLY A 88 -15.75 14.42 16.16
CA GLY A 88 -16.43 13.15 16.43
C GLY A 88 -16.66 12.28 15.19
N VAL A 89 -16.17 12.69 14.03
CA VAL A 89 -16.14 11.83 12.83
C VAL A 89 -15.30 10.58 13.08
N ILE A 90 -14.20 10.71 13.84
CA ILE A 90 -13.42 9.56 14.31
C ILE A 90 -13.86 9.24 15.75
N PRO A 91 -14.19 7.97 16.08
CA PRO A 91 -14.50 7.57 17.45
C PRO A 91 -13.34 7.86 18.43
N LYS A 92 -13.67 8.30 19.65
CA LYS A 92 -12.67 8.75 20.66
C LYS A 92 -11.75 7.64 21.16
N ASP A 93 -12.19 6.40 21.02
CA ASP A 93 -11.48 5.16 21.37
C ASP A 93 -10.68 4.60 20.19
N GLU A 94 -10.61 5.33 19.07
CA GLU A 94 -9.95 4.89 17.85
C GLU A 94 -8.90 5.89 17.36
N VAL A 95 -7.88 5.32 16.72
CA VAL A 95 -6.89 6.04 15.93
C VAL A 95 -6.86 5.44 14.55
N TRP A 96 -7.13 6.26 13.53
CA TRP A 96 -7.17 5.85 12.15
C TRP A 96 -5.82 6.11 11.48
N ILE A 97 -5.31 5.11 10.79
CA ILE A 97 -4.03 5.15 10.09
C ILE A 97 -4.25 4.74 8.65
N LYS A 98 -3.81 5.58 7.72
CA LYS A 98 -3.75 5.24 6.31
C LYS A 98 -2.41 4.57 6.04
N VAL A 99 -2.42 3.47 5.30
CA VAL A 99 -1.22 2.77 4.82
C VAL A 99 -1.37 2.59 3.31
N GLY A 100 -0.32 2.90 2.56
CA GLY A 100 -0.43 2.89 1.11
C GLY A 100 0.91 2.98 0.41
N GLY A 101 0.85 2.84 -0.90
CA GLY A 101 2.00 2.92 -1.78
C GLY A 101 1.80 3.95 -2.86
N ASP A 102 2.87 4.66 -3.19
CA ASP A 102 2.89 5.60 -4.30
C ASP A 102 4.16 5.44 -5.14
N LYS A 103 3.99 5.61 -6.45
CA LYS A 103 5.07 5.62 -7.41
C LYS A 103 5.57 7.06 -7.59
N GLY A 104 6.74 7.33 -7.04
CA GLY A 104 7.47 8.59 -7.22
C GLY A 104 8.63 8.43 -8.20
N GLY A 105 8.43 8.78 -9.46
CA GLY A 105 9.48 8.75 -10.49
C GLY A 105 10.01 7.34 -10.77
N LYS A 106 11.27 7.08 -10.40
CA LYS A 106 11.95 5.77 -10.51
C LYS A 106 12.03 5.06 -9.15
N SER A 107 11.01 5.21 -8.33
CA SER A 107 10.95 4.51 -7.04
C SER A 107 9.51 4.32 -6.62
N PHE A 108 9.26 3.21 -5.96
CA PHE A 108 8.04 2.97 -5.22
C PHE A 108 8.30 3.14 -3.73
N LYS A 109 7.37 3.77 -3.03
CA LYS A 109 7.45 4.03 -1.60
C LYS A 109 6.17 3.58 -0.94
N LEU A 110 6.31 2.86 0.18
CA LEU A 110 5.22 2.60 1.11
C LEU A 110 5.30 3.59 2.26
N SER A 111 4.15 4.14 2.60
CA SER A 111 4.04 5.12 3.66
C SER A 111 2.77 4.95 4.48
N PHE A 112 2.79 5.54 5.67
CA PHE A 112 1.61 5.68 6.50
C PHE A 112 1.34 7.14 6.83
N GLN A 113 0.10 7.45 7.17
CA GLN A 113 -0.36 8.74 7.66
C GLN A 113 -1.31 8.53 8.85
N ILE A 114 -1.09 9.29 9.93
CA ILE A 114 -2.02 9.34 11.06
C ILE A 114 -3.15 10.30 10.70
N VAL A 115 -4.37 9.77 10.60
CA VAL A 115 -5.55 10.53 10.18
C VAL A 115 -6.07 11.41 11.32
N ASN A 116 -5.83 11.03 12.57
CA ASN A 116 -6.16 11.83 13.76
C ASN A 116 -5.25 13.06 13.92
N THR A 117 -4.98 13.80 12.85
CA THR A 117 -4.23 15.06 12.85
C THR A 117 -5.08 16.15 12.22
N HIS A 118 -4.78 17.42 12.47
CA HIS A 118 -5.53 18.54 11.87
C HIS A 118 -5.51 18.54 10.33
N TYR A 119 -4.41 18.06 9.73
CA TYR A 119 -4.22 18.07 8.28
C TYR A 119 -3.82 16.68 7.77
N PRO A 120 -4.77 15.71 7.74
CA PRO A 120 -4.50 14.29 7.52
C PRO A 120 -4.06 13.92 6.09
N ASN A 121 -3.95 14.90 5.18
CA ASN A 121 -3.43 14.72 3.83
C ASN A 121 -2.20 15.61 3.55
N SER A 122 -1.59 16.22 4.58
CA SER A 122 -0.39 17.04 4.41
C SER A 122 0.82 16.18 4.02
N LEU A 123 1.72 16.73 3.20
CA LEU A 123 2.99 16.08 2.88
C LEU A 123 3.87 15.87 4.12
N GLN A 124 3.69 16.70 5.15
CA GLN A 124 4.51 16.67 6.37
C GLN A 124 4.22 15.48 7.28
N ILE A 125 3.04 14.86 7.14
CA ILE A 125 2.64 13.70 7.95
C ILE A 125 2.79 12.38 7.20
N ASN A 126 3.27 12.42 5.95
CA ASN A 126 3.48 11.23 5.15
C ASN A 126 4.81 10.57 5.53
N VAL A 127 4.74 9.44 6.24
CA VAL A 127 5.90 8.76 6.79
C VAL A 127 6.24 7.54 5.94
N VAL A 128 7.33 7.63 5.19
CA VAL A 128 7.83 6.51 4.38
C VAL A 128 8.51 5.47 5.29
N PHE A 129 8.08 4.23 5.17
CA PHE A 129 8.61 3.12 5.97
C PHE A 129 9.16 1.96 5.12
N ALA A 130 8.91 1.96 3.81
CA ALA A 130 9.62 1.07 2.89
C ALA A 130 9.79 1.70 1.49
N CYS A 131 10.84 1.31 0.76
CA CYS A 131 11.04 1.76 -0.62
C CYS A 131 11.91 0.80 -1.46
N PHE A 132 11.64 0.77 -2.77
CA PHE A 132 12.44 0.09 -3.79
C PHE A 132 12.41 0.87 -5.12
N GLU A 133 13.35 0.56 -6.01
CA GLU A 133 13.62 1.38 -7.21
C GLU A 133 12.66 1.11 -8.39
N PRO A 134 12.46 -0.12 -8.86
CA PRO A 134 11.63 -0.32 -10.05
C PRO A 134 10.17 0.07 -9.85
N ASN A 135 9.43 0.11 -10.97
CA ASN A 135 7.98 0.32 -10.95
C ASN A 135 7.26 -0.75 -10.12
N ASP A 136 6.08 -0.38 -9.65
CA ASP A 136 5.09 -1.15 -8.90
C ASP A 136 4.35 -2.21 -9.74
N SER A 137 5.08 -2.89 -10.64
CA SER A 137 4.52 -4.05 -11.34
C SER A 137 4.05 -5.10 -10.33
N ILE A 138 3.00 -5.85 -10.67
CA ILE A 138 2.46 -6.91 -9.79
C ILE A 138 3.57 -7.88 -9.35
N ALA A 139 4.47 -8.25 -10.26
CA ALA A 139 5.61 -9.13 -9.95
C ALA A 139 6.55 -8.53 -8.89
N ASN A 140 6.87 -7.23 -9.01
CA ASN A 140 7.71 -6.54 -8.03
C ASN A 140 7.01 -6.40 -6.68
N LEU A 141 5.73 -6.02 -6.69
CA LEU A 141 4.91 -5.92 -5.47
C LEU A 141 4.81 -7.26 -4.74
N GLN A 142 4.57 -8.36 -5.46
CA GLN A 142 4.54 -9.71 -4.89
C GLN A 142 5.88 -10.14 -4.27
N THR A 143 6.99 -9.61 -4.77
CA THR A 143 8.33 -9.92 -4.24
C THR A 143 8.65 -9.14 -2.98
N VAL A 144 8.31 -7.84 -2.94
CA VAL A 144 8.75 -6.91 -1.87
C VAL A 144 7.75 -6.74 -0.73
N LEU A 145 6.45 -6.89 -0.99
CA LEU A 145 5.42 -6.61 -0.02
C LEU A 145 5.25 -7.67 1.08
N PRO A 146 5.45 -8.99 0.87
CA PRO A 146 5.17 -9.97 1.92
C PRO A 146 5.72 -9.65 3.33
N PRO A 147 7.02 -9.30 3.51
CA PRO A 147 7.54 -8.96 4.85
C PRO A 147 6.98 -7.66 5.43
N VAL A 148 6.50 -6.74 4.58
CA VAL A 148 5.82 -5.52 5.01
C VAL A 148 4.40 -5.83 5.44
N LEU A 149 3.68 -6.64 4.66
CA LEU A 149 2.29 -6.97 4.92
C LEU A 149 2.11 -7.76 6.20
N GLU A 150 3.08 -8.60 6.54
CA GLU A 150 3.12 -9.25 7.84
C GLU A 150 3.11 -8.21 8.98
N GLN A 151 3.97 -7.20 8.92
CA GLN A 151 3.98 -6.11 9.92
C GLN A 151 2.67 -5.31 9.91
N VAL A 152 2.12 -5.01 8.72
CA VAL A 152 0.84 -4.28 8.60
C VAL A 152 -0.32 -5.07 9.20
N SER A 153 -0.38 -6.38 8.97
CA SER A 153 -1.44 -7.24 9.52
C SER A 153 -1.45 -7.28 11.05
N GLN A 154 -0.27 -7.15 11.67
CA GLN A 154 -0.11 -7.10 13.12
C GLN A 154 -0.56 -5.77 13.75
N LEU A 155 -0.74 -4.71 12.95
CA LEU A 155 -1.20 -3.40 13.44
C LEU A 155 -2.71 -3.32 13.62
N THR A 156 -3.48 -4.10 12.86
CA THR A 156 -4.95 -4.06 12.94
C THR A 156 -5.39 -4.52 14.31
N GLY A 157 -6.13 -3.68 15.04
CA GLY A 157 -6.56 -3.98 16.40
C GLY A 157 -5.46 -3.84 17.47
N HIS A 158 -4.25 -3.42 17.08
CA HIS A 158 -3.21 -3.05 18.03
C HIS A 158 -3.66 -1.84 18.86
N LYS A 159 -3.13 -1.69 20.08
CA LYS A 159 -3.51 -0.59 20.96
C LYS A 159 -2.41 0.44 21.07
N TRP A 160 -2.79 1.70 21.03
CA TRP A 160 -2.00 2.81 21.54
C TRP A 160 -2.70 3.33 22.79
N ARG A 161 -2.13 3.02 23.96
CA ARG A 161 -2.75 3.25 25.27
C ARG A 161 -4.13 2.57 25.37
N ASP A 162 -5.19 3.34 25.57
CA ASP A 162 -6.58 2.91 25.62
C ASP A 162 -7.26 2.83 24.24
N LYS A 163 -6.60 3.29 23.18
CA LYS A 163 -7.20 3.44 21.84
C LYS A 163 -6.82 2.32 20.89
N THR A 164 -7.76 1.92 20.04
CA THR A 164 -7.57 0.87 19.04
C THR A 164 -7.13 1.47 17.71
N LEU A 165 -6.07 0.92 17.12
CA LEU A 165 -5.62 1.29 15.79
C LEU A 165 -6.54 0.67 14.73
N ARG A 166 -7.06 1.51 13.84
CA ARG A 166 -7.79 1.11 12.63
C ARG A 166 -7.00 1.49 11.39
N LEU A 167 -6.78 0.50 10.52
CA LEU A 167 -6.02 0.68 9.30
C LEU A 167 -6.94 0.89 8.10
N PHE A 168 -6.53 1.80 7.22
CA PHE A 168 -7.17 2.06 5.94
C PHE A 168 -6.12 1.97 4.84
N LEU A 169 -6.48 1.34 3.73
CA LEU A 169 -5.62 1.31 2.55
C LEU A 169 -5.88 2.50 1.65
N PHE A 170 -4.79 3.03 1.07
CA PHE A 170 -4.86 3.95 -0.05
C PHE A 170 -3.85 3.56 -1.13
N GLY A 171 -4.18 3.85 -2.38
CA GLY A 171 -3.38 3.53 -3.55
C GLY A 171 -4.24 3.50 -4.81
N ASP A 172 -3.59 3.36 -5.95
CA ASP A 172 -4.27 3.36 -7.24
C ASP A 172 -5.06 2.06 -7.47
N TYR A 173 -6.30 2.23 -7.91
CA TYR A 173 -7.30 1.15 -8.10
C TYR A 173 -7.00 0.23 -9.29
N GLU A 174 -6.05 0.60 -10.16
CA GLU A 174 -5.76 -0.12 -11.41
C GLU A 174 -5.33 -1.58 -11.16
N LEU A 175 -4.83 -1.87 -9.95
CA LEU A 175 -4.34 -3.19 -9.56
C LEU A 175 -5.46 -4.20 -9.22
N LEU A 176 -6.71 -3.78 -9.00
CA LEU A 176 -7.78 -4.66 -8.47
C LEU A 176 -8.91 -4.95 -9.48
N THR A 177 -9.13 -4.07 -10.46
CA THR A 177 -10.25 -4.21 -11.42
C THR A 177 -9.83 -3.88 -12.84
N CYS A 178 -10.39 -4.56 -13.84
CA CYS A 178 -9.97 -4.36 -15.23
C CYS A 178 -11.06 -4.00 -16.23
N ASP A 179 -12.32 -3.97 -15.81
CA ASP A 179 -13.46 -3.75 -16.70
C ASP A 179 -14.43 -2.73 -16.09
N ALA A 180 -14.98 -1.87 -16.94
CA ALA A 180 -15.88 -0.80 -16.57
C ALA A 180 -17.28 -1.29 -16.15
N ARG A 181 -17.67 -2.54 -16.40
CA ARG A 181 -19.01 -3.02 -16.01
C ARG A 181 -19.22 -2.98 -14.51
N TYR A 182 -18.23 -3.42 -13.72
CA TYR A 182 -18.27 -3.38 -12.25
C TYR A 182 -17.05 -2.62 -11.73
N CYS A 183 -17.06 -1.30 -11.87
CA CYS A 183 -15.90 -0.46 -11.57
C CYS A 183 -15.75 -0.08 -10.08
N CYS A 184 -16.72 -0.42 -9.23
CA CYS A 184 -16.65 -0.06 -7.81
C CYS A 184 -15.91 -1.14 -7.00
N LEU A 185 -14.90 -0.72 -6.23
CA LEU A 185 -14.21 -1.60 -5.28
C LEU A 185 -15.06 -1.96 -4.05
N TYR A 186 -16.02 -1.10 -3.70
CA TYR A 186 -16.80 -1.23 -2.47
C TYR A 186 -18.15 -1.91 -2.68
N CYS A 187 -18.61 -2.09 -3.92
CA CYS A 187 -19.88 -2.74 -4.21
C CYS A 187 -19.89 -3.43 -5.57
N THR A 188 -20.90 -4.25 -5.82
CA THR A 188 -21.12 -4.95 -7.09
C THR A 188 -22.12 -4.22 -8.01
N THR A 189 -22.34 -2.92 -7.81
CA THR A 189 -23.21 -2.13 -8.69
C THR A 189 -22.63 -2.09 -10.11
N SER A 190 -23.43 -2.48 -11.10
CA SER A 190 -23.04 -2.41 -12.50
C SER A 190 -23.13 -0.99 -13.06
N LYS A 191 -22.37 -0.71 -14.12
CA LYS A 191 -22.41 0.56 -14.86
C LYS A 191 -23.81 0.90 -15.37
N ASP A 192 -24.57 -0.11 -15.79
CA ASP A 192 -25.93 0.11 -16.28
C ASP A 192 -26.87 0.48 -15.14
N ASN A 193 -26.75 -0.15 -13.96
CA ASN A 193 -27.51 0.27 -12.78
C ASN A 193 -27.12 1.69 -12.33
N MET A 194 -25.86 2.09 -12.47
CA MET A 194 -25.43 3.46 -12.15
C MET A 194 -26.02 4.53 -13.08
N ARG A 195 -26.44 4.16 -14.29
CA ARG A 195 -27.06 5.09 -15.26
C ARG A 195 -28.53 5.37 -14.96
N LEU A 196 -29.18 4.53 -14.14
CA LEU A 196 -30.57 4.73 -13.75
C LEU A 196 -30.73 5.88 -12.74
N PRO A 197 -31.90 6.55 -12.69
CA PRO A 197 -32.27 7.45 -11.60
C PRO A 197 -32.11 6.76 -10.24
N ILE A 198 -31.72 7.49 -9.19
CA ILE A 198 -31.43 6.92 -7.85
C ILE A 198 -32.60 6.06 -7.34
N THR A 199 -33.84 6.49 -7.58
CA THR A 199 -35.08 5.80 -7.20
C THR A 199 -35.29 4.45 -7.89
N GLU A 200 -34.65 4.23 -9.03
CA GLU A 200 -34.76 3.02 -9.85
C GLU A 200 -33.53 2.12 -9.71
N ARG A 201 -32.48 2.56 -9.00
CA ARG A 201 -31.26 1.77 -8.82
C ARG A 201 -31.54 0.59 -7.90
N ALA A 202 -31.14 -0.59 -8.35
CA ALA A 202 -31.07 -1.75 -7.47
C ALA A 202 -30.14 -1.46 -6.28
N THR A 203 -30.48 -2.02 -5.11
CA THR A 203 -29.66 -1.91 -3.91
C THR A 203 -28.27 -2.46 -4.18
N ALA A 204 -27.25 -1.67 -3.85
CA ALA A 204 -25.86 -2.07 -4.05
C ALA A 204 -25.47 -3.14 -3.02
N THR A 205 -25.03 -4.31 -3.48
CA THR A 205 -24.40 -5.29 -2.58
C THR A 205 -22.98 -4.83 -2.25
N PRO A 206 -22.63 -4.62 -0.97
CA PRO A 206 -21.27 -4.27 -0.58
C PRO A 206 -20.28 -5.40 -0.90
N ARG A 207 -19.03 -5.03 -1.18
CA ARG A 207 -17.91 -5.97 -1.29
C ARG A 207 -17.21 -6.07 0.06
N THR A 208 -16.97 -7.30 0.48
CA THR A 208 -16.08 -7.62 1.59
C THR A 208 -14.80 -8.25 1.05
N MET A 209 -13.76 -8.33 1.87
CA MET A 209 -12.54 -9.05 1.48
C MET A 209 -12.84 -10.51 1.10
N GLN A 210 -13.78 -11.15 1.80
CA GLN A 210 -14.24 -12.49 1.47
C GLN A 210 -14.91 -12.56 0.08
N SER A 211 -15.80 -11.62 -0.25
CA SER A 211 -16.49 -11.63 -1.54
C SER A 211 -15.54 -11.31 -2.71
N ILE A 212 -14.53 -10.47 -2.47
CA ILE A 212 -13.46 -10.19 -3.45
C ILE A 212 -12.62 -11.45 -3.69
N LEU A 213 -12.20 -12.15 -2.63
CA LEU A 213 -11.45 -13.40 -2.75
C LEU A 213 -12.25 -14.50 -3.46
N GLN A 214 -13.55 -14.62 -3.17
CA GLN A 214 -14.43 -15.56 -3.87
C GLN A 214 -14.54 -15.22 -5.37
N SER A 215 -14.71 -13.94 -5.70
CA SER A 215 -14.74 -13.47 -7.09
C SER A 215 -13.43 -13.77 -7.82
N TYR A 216 -12.29 -13.56 -7.16
CA TYR A 216 -10.98 -13.92 -7.72
C TYR A 216 -10.84 -15.43 -7.94
N LYS A 217 -11.26 -16.27 -6.99
CA LYS A 217 -11.25 -17.74 -7.17
C LYS A 217 -12.13 -18.18 -8.34
N ALA A 218 -13.27 -17.53 -8.56
CA ALA A 218 -14.12 -17.79 -9.71
C ALA A 218 -13.43 -17.40 -11.03
N TYR A 219 -12.69 -16.28 -11.05
CA TYR A 219 -11.87 -15.90 -12.20
C TYR A 219 -10.75 -16.90 -12.50
N GLU A 220 -10.05 -17.40 -11.48
CA GLU A 220 -9.03 -18.45 -11.64
C GLU A 220 -9.65 -19.76 -12.15
N ALA A 221 -10.79 -20.18 -11.59
CA ALA A 221 -11.50 -21.39 -12.02
C ALA A 221 -11.99 -21.31 -13.46
N ASP A 222 -12.28 -20.11 -13.96
CA ASP A 222 -12.69 -19.85 -15.36
C ASP A 222 -11.48 -19.68 -16.31
N GLY A 223 -10.26 -19.98 -15.86
CA GLY A 223 -9.05 -19.96 -16.66
C GLY A 223 -8.40 -18.58 -16.83
N SER A 224 -8.74 -17.63 -15.96
CA SER A 224 -8.15 -16.28 -15.92
C SER A 224 -8.30 -15.48 -17.24
N VAL A 225 -9.39 -15.70 -17.98
CA VAL A 225 -9.66 -14.98 -19.23
C VAL A 225 -10.18 -13.58 -18.95
N LYS A 226 -9.32 -12.55 -19.12
CA LYS A 226 -9.62 -11.14 -18.77
C LYS A 226 -10.96 -10.64 -19.34
N ALA A 227 -11.27 -10.99 -20.59
CA ALA A 227 -12.50 -10.58 -21.27
C ALA A 227 -13.81 -11.11 -20.61
N ARG A 228 -13.71 -12.20 -19.85
CA ARG A 228 -14.83 -12.85 -19.14
C ARG A 228 -14.94 -12.43 -17.68
N SER A 229 -13.97 -11.67 -17.16
CA SER A 229 -13.93 -11.24 -15.75
C SER A 229 -15.22 -10.54 -15.30
N LYS A 230 -15.83 -9.74 -16.17
CA LYS A 230 -17.12 -9.07 -15.93
C LYS A 230 -18.30 -10.04 -15.72
N ASP A 231 -18.24 -11.24 -16.28
CA ASP A 231 -19.32 -12.23 -16.23
C ASP A 231 -19.14 -13.21 -15.07
N VAL A 232 -17.89 -13.54 -14.70
CA VAL A 232 -17.58 -14.59 -13.71
C VAL A 232 -17.09 -14.09 -12.35
N SER A 233 -16.59 -12.85 -12.29
CA SER A 233 -15.85 -12.33 -11.11
C SER A 233 -16.15 -10.87 -10.79
N HIS A 234 -17.18 -10.29 -11.41
CA HIS A 234 -17.50 -8.87 -11.25
C HIS A 234 -16.26 -7.98 -11.48
N SER A 235 -15.49 -8.28 -12.53
CA SER A 235 -14.27 -7.56 -12.95
C SER A 235 -13.06 -7.65 -12.01
N ILE A 236 -13.05 -8.59 -11.05
CA ILE A 236 -11.89 -8.88 -10.19
C ILE A 236 -10.94 -9.82 -10.91
N ILE A 237 -9.72 -9.37 -11.21
CA ILE A 237 -8.72 -10.16 -11.95
C ILE A 237 -7.44 -10.43 -11.17
N ALA A 238 -7.31 -9.86 -9.98
CA ALA A 238 -6.13 -10.00 -9.15
C ALA A 238 -6.53 -10.36 -7.73
N LYS A 239 -5.71 -11.18 -7.10
CA LYS A 239 -5.80 -11.44 -5.67
C LYS A 239 -5.51 -10.13 -4.94
N PRO A 240 -6.31 -9.75 -3.92
CA PRO A 240 -5.94 -8.65 -3.04
C PRO A 240 -4.54 -8.87 -2.47
N ILE A 241 -3.69 -7.86 -2.64
CA ILE A 241 -2.32 -7.92 -2.15
C ILE A 241 -2.29 -7.75 -0.63
N ILE A 242 -3.21 -6.97 -0.07
CA ILE A 242 -3.28 -6.64 1.36
C ILE A 242 -4.64 -7.05 1.90
N ASP A 243 -4.65 -7.73 3.05
CA ASP A 243 -5.86 -8.18 3.73
C ASP A 243 -6.31 -7.17 4.80
N ILE A 244 -6.75 -5.99 4.34
CA ILE A 244 -7.39 -4.98 5.19
C ILE A 244 -8.84 -4.87 4.77
N ALA A 245 -9.74 -4.82 5.74
CA ALA A 245 -11.16 -4.84 5.48
C ALA A 245 -11.62 -3.61 4.68
N THR A 246 -12.36 -3.85 3.60
CA THR A 246 -12.88 -2.80 2.71
C THR A 246 -14.21 -2.21 3.20
N ASP A 247 -14.80 -2.80 4.23
CA ASP A 247 -16.10 -2.44 4.82
C ASP A 247 -15.98 -1.45 5.99
N HIS A 248 -14.75 -1.03 6.34
CA HIS A 248 -14.53 0.06 7.30
C HIS A 248 -15.14 1.41 6.83
N VAL A 249 -15.37 1.57 5.53
CA VAL A 249 -16.01 2.74 4.96
C VAL A 249 -17.49 2.43 4.78
N SER A 250 -18.31 2.84 5.75
CA SER A 250 -19.76 2.81 5.54
C SER A 250 -20.15 3.93 4.57
N ARG A 251 -20.90 3.57 3.53
CA ARG A 251 -21.74 4.56 2.84
C ARG A 251 -23.00 4.70 3.68
N THR A 252 -22.94 5.47 4.76
CA THR A 252 -24.16 6.04 5.31
C THR A 252 -24.68 7.01 4.27
N ASN A 253 -25.75 6.62 3.59
CA ASN A 253 -26.61 7.52 2.83
C ASN A 253 -27.31 8.50 3.79
#